data_AF-A0A535XM08-F1
#
_entry.id   AF-A0A535XM08-F1
#
_cell.length_a   1.000
_cell.length_b   1.000
_cell.length_c   1.000
_cell.angle_alpha   90.00
_cell.angle_beta   90.00
_cell.angle_gamma   90.00
#
_symmetry.space_group_name_H-M   'P 1'
#
loop_
_entity.id
_entity.type
_entity.pdbx_description
1 polymer ?
#
loop_
_entity_poly.entity_id
_entity_poly.type
_entity_poly.pdbx_seq_one_letter_code
_entity_poly.pdbx_strand_id
1 'polypeptide(L)'
;MSAPPVLVEARRGQGVDARHRGWIAGVGPNGELAVSIGDPAQPVFLRSSAKPFQLAPFVASGRFDSYGFGSPTEALAIMAASHSGEDRHVRTVQTMLREGGLSRDVLQCGTHPPFDVETAQRLLRDAEPLTPLRHNCSGKHAGMALHAKAAGWDIDT
;
A
#
# COMPACT_ATOMS: atom_id res chain seq x y z
N MET A 1 -14.35 11.69 25.76
CA MET A 1 -14.24 11.52 24.30
C MET A 1 -15.66 11.38 23.73
N SER A 2 -16.00 12.16 22.70
CA SER A 2 -17.29 12.05 22.01
C SER A 2 -17.36 10.71 21.26
N ALA A 3 -18.51 10.05 21.29
CA ALA A 3 -18.71 8.85 20.48
C ALA A 3 -18.63 9.20 18.98
N PRO A 4 -18.01 8.36 18.13
CA PRO A 4 -17.92 8.67 16.70
C PRO A 4 -19.34 8.80 16.09
N PRO A 5 -19.59 9.84 15.28
CA PRO A 5 -20.87 10.02 14.61
C PRO A 5 -21.17 8.87 13.65
N VAL A 6 -22.46 8.66 13.35
CA VAL A 6 -22.89 7.71 12.30
C VAL A 6 -22.59 8.35 10.95
N LEU A 7 -21.75 7.69 10.15
CA LEU A 7 -21.38 8.15 8.81
C LEU A 7 -22.18 7.43 7.71
N VAL A 8 -22.52 6.16 7.92
CA VAL A 8 -23.25 5.35 6.95
C VAL A 8 -24.32 4.53 7.67
N GLU A 9 -25.54 4.54 7.14
CA GLU A 9 -26.61 3.61 7.52
C GLU A 9 -26.85 2.63 6.37
N ALA A 10 -26.60 1.34 6.62
CA ALA A 10 -27.03 0.28 5.72
C ALA A 10 -28.50 -0.02 6.03
N ARG A 11 -29.36 0.00 5.00
CA ARG A 11 -30.82 -0.14 5.17
C ARG A 11 -31.36 -1.37 4.45
N ARG A 12 -32.39 -1.98 5.03
CA ARG A 12 -33.19 -3.05 4.41
C ARG A 12 -34.64 -2.58 4.34
N GLY A 13 -35.06 -2.15 3.15
CA GLY A 13 -36.30 -1.40 2.98
C GLY A 13 -36.25 -0.12 3.80
N GLN A 14 -37.26 0.10 4.65
CA GLN A 14 -37.34 1.31 5.48
C GLN A 14 -36.55 1.22 6.79
N GLY A 15 -36.13 0.01 7.21
CA GLY A 15 -35.38 -0.20 8.45
C GLY A 15 -33.87 0.02 8.28
N VAL A 16 -33.22 0.53 9.33
CA VAL A 16 -31.75 0.59 9.43
C VAL A 16 -31.24 -0.75 9.95
N ASP A 17 -30.48 -1.46 9.11
CA ASP A 17 -29.91 -2.78 9.41
C ASP A 17 -28.56 -2.64 10.15
N ALA A 18 -27.72 -1.69 9.73
CA ALA A 18 -26.43 -1.42 10.38
C ALA A 18 -26.04 0.07 10.34
N ARG A 19 -25.21 0.48 11.30
CA ARG A 19 -24.64 1.83 11.39
C ARG A 19 -23.12 1.75 11.46
N HIS A 20 -22.45 2.42 10.54
CA HIS A 20 -21.00 2.56 10.55
C HIS A 20 -20.64 3.94 11.08
N ARG A 21 -19.81 3.97 12.12
CA ARG A 21 -19.40 5.19 12.81
C ARG A 21 -17.94 5.49 12.54
N GLY A 22 -17.59 6.77 12.48
CA GLY A 22 -16.22 7.20 12.31
C GLY A 22 -16.06 8.70 12.28
N TRP A 23 -14.88 9.14 11.87
CA TRP A 23 -14.50 10.54 11.74
C TRP A 23 -14.10 10.81 10.29
N ILE A 24 -14.44 11.99 9.78
CA ILE A 24 -14.03 12.45 8.45
C ILE A 24 -13.29 13.77 8.62
N ALA A 25 -12.14 13.89 7.95
CA ALA A 25 -11.44 15.14 7.75
C ALA A 25 -11.01 15.18 6.28
N GLY A 26 -11.40 16.24 5.57
CA GLY A 26 -10.92 16.56 4.23
C GLY A 26 -10.14 17.85 4.28
N VAL A 27 -8.92 17.82 3.76
CA VAL A 27 -8.01 18.97 3.74
C VAL A 27 -7.87 19.53 2.32
N GLY A 28 -7.82 20.85 2.22
CA GLY A 28 -7.55 21.55 0.96
C GLY A 28 -6.07 21.55 0.59
N PRO A 29 -5.71 22.08 -0.59
CA PRO A 29 -4.33 22.10 -1.08
C PRO A 29 -3.34 22.85 -0.17
N ASN A 30 -3.80 23.82 0.63
CA ASN A 30 -2.93 24.57 1.54
C ASN A 30 -2.92 23.97 2.96
N GLY A 31 -3.48 22.76 3.13
CA GLY A 31 -3.53 22.03 4.39
C GLY A 31 -4.66 22.47 5.33
N GLU A 32 -5.50 23.42 4.92
CA GLU A 32 -6.67 23.86 5.67
C GLU A 32 -7.75 22.77 5.74
N LEU A 33 -8.44 22.67 6.87
CA LEU A 33 -9.57 21.75 7.02
C LEU A 33 -10.76 22.27 6.21
N ALA A 34 -11.06 21.63 5.08
CA ALA A 34 -12.15 22.01 4.18
C ALA A 34 -13.50 21.39 4.58
N VAL A 35 -13.48 20.16 5.12
CA VAL A 35 -14.68 19.46 5.58
C VAL A 35 -14.34 18.56 6.77
N SER A 36 -15.25 18.44 7.74
CA SER A 36 -15.13 17.44 8.80
C SER A 36 -16.48 16.92 9.26
N ILE A 37 -16.50 15.66 9.72
CA ILE A 37 -17.62 15.05 10.44
C ILE A 37 -17.06 14.38 11.70
N GLY A 38 -17.52 14.82 12.88
CA GLY A 38 -16.96 14.41 14.17
C GLY A 38 -15.74 15.26 14.56
N ASP A 39 -14.88 14.69 15.42
CA ASP A 39 -13.60 15.27 15.84
C ASP A 39 -12.45 14.93 14.84
N PRO A 40 -11.94 15.90 14.05
CA PRO A 40 -10.83 15.68 13.13
C PRO A 40 -9.47 15.53 13.84
N ALA A 41 -9.38 15.87 15.14
CA ALA A 41 -8.15 15.72 15.94
C ALA A 41 -8.07 14.35 16.63
N GLN A 42 -9.07 13.48 16.46
CA GLN A 42 -9.07 12.15 17.04
C GLN A 42 -7.89 11.31 16.50
N PRO A 43 -6.99 10.80 17.38
CA PRO A 43 -5.92 9.92 16.95
C PRO A 43 -6.45 8.61 16.35
N VAL A 44 -5.91 8.23 15.19
CA VAL A 44 -6.23 6.98 14.49
C VAL A 44 -4.96 6.30 13.99
N PHE A 45 -5.01 4.97 13.87
CA PHE A 45 -3.93 4.24 13.20
C PHE A 45 -3.99 4.48 11.69
N LEU A 46 -2.87 4.89 11.08
CA LEU A 46 -2.74 5.02 9.62
C LEU A 46 -2.96 3.69 8.90
N ARG A 47 -2.60 2.58 9.55
CA ARG A 47 -2.55 1.25 8.92
C ARG A 47 -1.77 1.36 7.61
N SER A 48 -2.30 0.76 6.53
CA SER A 48 -1.62 0.76 5.24
C SER A 48 -1.55 2.12 4.54
N SER A 49 -2.25 3.17 5.00
CA SER A 49 -2.07 4.52 4.44
C SER A 49 -0.74 5.17 4.85
N ALA A 50 0.04 4.53 5.74
CA ALA A 50 1.36 5.00 6.13
C ALA A 50 2.43 4.87 5.03
N LYS A 51 2.19 4.07 3.98
CA LYS A 51 3.19 3.72 2.95
C LYS A 51 3.86 4.91 2.25
N PRO A 52 3.13 5.96 1.83
CA PRO A 52 3.78 7.15 1.25
C PRO A 52 4.75 7.82 2.21
N PHE A 53 4.45 7.85 3.51
CA PHE A 53 5.34 8.41 4.53
C PHE A 53 6.56 7.52 4.78
N GLN A 54 6.42 6.19 4.63
CA GLN A 54 7.53 5.24 4.69
C GLN A 54 8.45 5.34 3.46
N LEU A 55 7.88 5.67 2.30
CA LEU A 55 8.60 5.89 1.04
C LEU A 55 9.30 7.26 1.00
N ALA A 56 8.74 8.29 1.64
CA ALA A 56 9.23 9.65 1.56
C ALA A 56 10.74 9.81 1.87
N PRO A 57 11.33 9.16 2.90
CA PRO A 57 12.77 9.24 3.17
C PRO A 57 13.63 8.69 2.03
N PHE A 58 13.18 7.62 1.36
CA PHE A 58 13.90 7.04 0.24
C PHE A 58 14.02 8.04 -0.91
N VAL A 59 12.90 8.68 -1.28
CA VAL A 59 12.83 9.71 -2.32
C VAL A 59 13.59 10.97 -1.90
N ALA A 60 13.32 11.50 -0.71
CA ALA A 60 13.93 12.74 -0.21
C ALA A 60 15.45 12.64 -0.06
N SER A 61 15.99 11.44 0.14
CA SER A 61 17.43 11.22 0.20
C SER A 61 18.14 11.22 -1.16
N GLY A 62 17.41 11.31 -2.28
CA GLY A 62 17.95 11.21 -3.63
C GLY A 62 18.37 9.79 -4.05
N ARG A 63 18.30 8.81 -3.14
CA ARG A 63 18.67 7.41 -3.41
C ARG A 63 17.67 6.69 -4.30
N PHE A 64 16.42 7.14 -4.34
CA PHE A 64 15.44 6.59 -5.27
C PHE A 64 15.90 6.77 -6.72
N ASP A 65 16.49 7.93 -7.03
CA ASP A 65 16.95 8.30 -8.36
C ASP A 65 18.23 7.56 -8.79
N SER A 66 18.90 6.83 -7.88
CA SER A 66 20.06 6.01 -8.25
C SER A 66 19.69 4.68 -8.90
N TYR A 67 18.40 4.36 -9.02
CA TYR A 67 17.90 3.11 -9.63
C TYR A 67 17.25 3.35 -10.99
N GLY A 68 17.50 2.44 -11.95
CA GLY A 68 17.00 2.49 -13.31
C GLY A 68 15.65 1.79 -13.52
N PHE A 69 14.59 2.17 -12.79
CA PHE A 69 13.31 1.45 -12.79
C PHE A 69 12.56 1.35 -14.14
N GLY A 70 13.02 2.06 -15.19
CA GLY A 70 12.33 2.19 -16.47
C GLY A 70 11.10 3.12 -16.38
N SER A 71 10.20 2.86 -15.44
CA SER A 71 9.09 3.74 -15.07
C SER A 71 9.17 4.14 -13.59
N PRO A 72 9.80 5.28 -13.27
CA PRO A 72 9.87 5.80 -11.91
C PRO A 72 8.48 6.02 -11.29
N THR A 73 7.50 6.45 -12.09
CA THR A 73 6.12 6.67 -11.63
C THR A 73 5.44 5.37 -11.19
N GLU A 74 5.61 4.27 -11.92
CA GLU A 74 5.06 2.98 -11.52
C GLU A 74 5.73 2.45 -10.25
N ALA A 75 7.05 2.61 -10.12
CA ALA A 75 7.79 2.24 -8.92
C ALA A 75 7.30 3.03 -7.69
N LEU A 76 7.14 4.35 -7.80
CA LEU A 76 6.56 5.17 -6.73
C LEU A 76 5.14 4.73 -6.38
N ALA A 77 4.28 4.54 -7.39
CA ALA A 77 2.90 4.14 -7.19
C ALA A 77 2.79 2.81 -6.43
N ILE A 78 3.58 1.79 -6.82
CA ILE A 78 3.49 0.47 -6.19
C ILE A 78 4.14 0.44 -4.80
N MET A 79 5.20 1.23 -4.54
CA MET A 79 5.77 1.40 -3.20
C MET A 79 4.80 2.09 -2.24
N ALA A 80 4.00 3.03 -2.74
CA ALA A 80 3.05 3.82 -1.97
C ALA A 80 1.67 3.16 -1.77
N ALA A 81 1.36 2.07 -2.48
CA ALA A 81 0.01 1.51 -2.56
C ALA A 81 -0.18 0.16 -1.85
N SER A 82 -1.45 -0.26 -1.75
CA SER A 82 -1.86 -1.65 -1.52
C SER A 82 -2.38 -2.24 -2.82
N HIS A 83 -1.49 -2.74 -3.67
CA HIS A 83 -1.88 -3.15 -5.01
C HIS A 83 -2.72 -4.44 -5.02
N SER A 84 -3.48 -4.64 -6.09
CA SER A 84 -4.41 -5.78 -6.21
C SER A 84 -3.76 -7.11 -6.60
N GLY A 85 -2.48 -7.11 -6.94
CA GLY A 85 -1.72 -8.35 -7.23
C GLY A 85 -1.81 -8.84 -8.68
N GLU A 86 -2.38 -8.03 -9.57
CA GLU A 86 -2.35 -8.22 -11.04
C GLU A 86 -0.92 -8.44 -11.59
N ASP A 87 -0.81 -9.02 -12.78
CA ASP A 87 0.47 -9.32 -13.41
C ASP A 87 1.33 -8.07 -13.68
N ARG A 88 0.71 -6.91 -13.95
CA ARG A 88 1.46 -5.65 -14.08
C ARG A 88 2.16 -5.26 -12.79
N HIS A 89 1.53 -5.46 -11.63
CA HIS A 89 2.13 -5.18 -10.34
C HIS A 89 3.33 -6.08 -10.09
N VAL A 90 3.19 -7.38 -10.38
CA VAL A 90 4.30 -8.35 -10.27
C VAL A 90 5.48 -7.94 -11.15
N ARG A 91 5.23 -7.55 -12.41
CA ARG A 91 6.29 -7.09 -13.32
C ARG A 91 7.03 -5.86 -12.79
N THR A 92 6.31 -4.89 -12.22
CA THR A 92 6.92 -3.69 -11.61
C THR A 92 7.77 -4.08 -10.39
N VAL A 93 7.27 -4.90 -9.48
CA VAL A 93 8.03 -5.36 -8.29
C VAL A 93 9.27 -6.17 -8.69
N GLN A 94 9.15 -7.08 -9.66
CA GLN A 94 10.29 -7.83 -10.18
C GLN A 94 11.34 -6.92 -10.82
N THR A 95 10.91 -5.87 -11.51
CA THR A 95 11.82 -4.86 -12.06
C THR A 95 12.55 -4.12 -10.95
N MET A 96 11.83 -3.64 -9.93
CA MET A 96 12.42 -3.00 -8.76
C MET A 96 13.47 -3.88 -8.08
N LEU A 97 13.15 -5.15 -7.82
CA LEU A 97 14.09 -6.09 -7.20
C LEU A 97 15.31 -6.34 -8.09
N ARG A 98 15.12 -6.48 -9.41
CA ARG A 98 16.22 -6.67 -10.37
C ARG A 98 17.16 -5.47 -10.42
N GLU A 99 16.64 -4.24 -10.47
CA GLU A 99 17.45 -3.01 -10.40
C GLU A 99 18.23 -2.92 -9.08
N GLY A 100 17.63 -3.44 -8.02
CA GLY A 100 18.28 -3.61 -6.72
C GLY A 100 19.32 -4.73 -6.66
N GLY A 101 19.41 -5.62 -7.63
CA GLY A 101 20.14 -6.89 -7.50
C GLY A 101 19.66 -7.70 -6.28
N LEU A 102 18.36 -7.72 -6.03
CA LEU A 102 17.69 -8.41 -4.91
C LEU A 102 16.85 -9.57 -5.44
N SER A 103 16.71 -10.63 -4.63
CA SER A 103 15.72 -11.69 -4.89
C SER A 103 14.37 -11.33 -4.25
N ARG A 104 13.34 -12.14 -4.52
CA ARG A 104 12.04 -12.01 -3.86
C ARG A 104 12.06 -12.33 -2.36
N ASP A 105 13.16 -12.90 -1.85
CA ASP A 105 13.22 -13.42 -0.47
C ASP A 105 13.31 -12.29 0.57
N VAL A 106 13.73 -11.09 0.14
CA VAL A 106 13.68 -9.86 0.97
C VAL A 106 12.23 -9.40 1.25
N LEU A 107 11.23 -9.97 0.56
CA LEU A 107 9.83 -9.59 0.73
C LEU A 107 9.21 -10.24 1.96
N GLN A 108 9.34 -9.60 3.12
CA GLN A 108 8.78 -10.05 4.40
C GLN A 108 7.25 -9.86 4.56
N CYS A 109 6.49 -10.01 3.48
CA CYS A 109 5.04 -9.77 3.48
C CYS A 109 4.19 -11.04 3.46
N GLY A 110 4.81 -12.22 3.35
CA GLY A 110 4.06 -13.48 3.27
C GLY A 110 3.27 -13.60 1.97
N THR A 111 2.17 -14.35 1.99
CA THR A 111 1.35 -14.63 0.81
C THR A 111 -0.14 -14.61 1.14
N HIS A 112 -0.96 -14.14 0.19
CA HIS A 112 -2.41 -14.25 0.20
C HIS A 112 -2.94 -14.29 -1.24
N PRO A 113 -4.17 -14.76 -1.49
CA PRO A 113 -4.80 -14.63 -2.81
C PRO A 113 -4.86 -13.17 -3.26
N PRO A 114 -4.53 -12.82 -4.51
CA PRO A 114 -4.64 -11.46 -5.03
C PRO A 114 -6.03 -10.86 -4.77
N PHE A 115 -6.12 -9.53 -4.58
CA PHE A 115 -7.41 -8.86 -4.47
C PHE A 115 -8.10 -8.71 -5.82
N ASP A 116 -7.33 -8.72 -6.91
CA ASP A 116 -7.90 -8.81 -8.24
C ASP A 116 -8.54 -10.19 -8.45
N VAL A 117 -9.86 -10.20 -8.61
CA VAL A 117 -10.68 -11.41 -8.64
C VAL A 117 -10.32 -12.28 -9.84
N GLU A 118 -10.11 -11.67 -11.01
CA GLU A 118 -9.76 -12.40 -12.23
C GLU A 118 -8.40 -13.11 -12.07
N THR A 119 -7.40 -12.38 -11.57
CA THR A 119 -6.08 -12.96 -11.27
C THR A 119 -6.19 -14.06 -10.24
N ALA A 120 -6.91 -13.85 -9.13
CA ALA A 120 -7.06 -14.87 -8.09
C ALA A 120 -7.71 -16.15 -8.60
N GLN A 121 -8.76 -16.03 -9.42
CA GLN A 121 -9.42 -17.18 -10.03
C GLN A 121 -8.51 -17.88 -11.05
N ARG A 122 -7.74 -17.13 -11.85
CA ARG A 122 -6.76 -17.68 -12.80
C ARG A 122 -5.72 -18.53 -12.07
N LEU A 123 -5.07 -17.99 -11.04
CA LEU A 123 -4.07 -18.72 -10.27
C LEU A 123 -4.63 -20.01 -9.65
N LEU A 124 -5.87 -19.95 -9.15
CA LEU A 124 -6.54 -21.14 -8.61
C LEU A 124 -6.80 -22.19 -9.68
N ARG A 125 -7.35 -21.80 -10.84
CA ARG A 125 -7.63 -22.71 -11.96
C ARG A 125 -6.36 -23.37 -12.49
N ASP A 126 -5.29 -22.60 -12.59
CA ASP A 126 -4.03 -23.02 -13.20
C ASP A 126 -3.08 -23.68 -12.17
N ALA A 127 -3.52 -23.82 -10.91
CA ALA A 127 -2.72 -24.31 -9.79
C ALA A 127 -1.39 -23.57 -9.61
N GLU A 128 -1.35 -22.27 -9.94
CA GLU A 128 -0.17 -21.44 -9.74
C GLU A 128 0.01 -21.11 -8.25
N PRO A 129 1.23 -21.26 -7.70
CA PRO A 129 1.48 -20.97 -6.30
C PRO A 129 1.37 -19.47 -6.01
N LEU A 130 0.82 -19.15 -4.84
CA LEU A 130 0.87 -17.80 -4.30
C LEU A 130 2.31 -17.45 -3.93
N THR A 131 2.77 -16.28 -4.35
CA THR A 131 4.12 -15.79 -4.07
C THR A 131 4.07 -14.41 -3.41
N PRO A 132 5.12 -14.03 -2.64
CA PRO A 132 5.19 -12.70 -2.03
C PRO A 132 5.10 -11.56 -3.04
N LEU A 133 5.47 -11.79 -4.30
CA LEU A 133 5.38 -10.77 -5.36
C LEU A 133 3.96 -10.25 -5.58
N ARG A 134 2.94 -11.08 -5.33
CA ARG A 134 1.52 -10.72 -5.49
C ARG A 134 0.87 -10.18 -4.23
N HIS A 135 1.55 -10.27 -3.08
CA HIS A 135 1.04 -9.72 -1.83
C HIS A 135 0.87 -8.21 -1.95
N ASN A 136 -0.23 -7.64 -1.47
CA ASN A 136 -0.58 -6.23 -1.65
C ASN A 136 0.46 -5.21 -1.12
N CYS A 137 1.38 -5.66 -0.27
CA CYS A 137 2.46 -4.87 0.30
C CYS A 137 3.82 -5.09 -0.37
N SER A 138 3.95 -5.97 -1.36
CA SER A 138 5.25 -6.36 -1.90
C SER A 138 6.02 -5.17 -2.48
N GLY A 139 5.33 -4.22 -3.12
CA GLY A 139 5.91 -2.95 -3.56
C GLY A 139 6.56 -2.13 -2.44
N LYS A 140 5.87 -1.93 -1.31
CA LYS A 140 6.44 -1.24 -0.13
C LYS A 140 7.65 -1.99 0.42
N HIS A 141 7.59 -3.31 0.55
CA HIS A 141 8.72 -4.10 1.06
C HIS A 141 9.94 -4.01 0.14
N ALA A 142 9.73 -4.11 -1.18
CA ALA A 142 10.79 -3.88 -2.15
C ALA A 142 11.37 -2.46 -2.04
N GLY A 143 10.54 -1.43 -1.90
CA GLY A 143 10.99 -0.06 -1.68
C GLY A 143 11.83 0.12 -0.41
N MET A 144 11.43 -0.50 0.71
CA MET A 144 12.20 -0.48 1.95
C MET A 144 13.55 -1.18 1.80
N ALA A 145 13.59 -2.36 1.18
CA ALA A 145 14.82 -3.11 0.95
C ALA A 145 15.79 -2.37 0.01
N LEU A 146 15.27 -1.75 -1.05
CA LEU A 146 16.06 -0.90 -1.95
C LEU A 146 16.63 0.30 -1.21
N HIS A 147 15.81 0.97 -0.38
CA HIS A 147 16.29 2.10 0.39
C HIS A 147 17.41 1.70 1.36
N ALA A 148 17.22 0.62 2.11
CA ALA A 148 18.20 0.09 3.04
C ALA A 148 19.51 -0.26 2.32
N LYS A 149 19.43 -0.96 1.18
CA LYS A 149 20.61 -1.28 0.35
C LYS A 149 21.34 -0.03 -0.13
N ALA A 150 20.64 0.96 -0.67
CA ALA A 150 21.24 2.21 -1.13
C ALA A 150 21.81 3.07 0.02
N ALA A 151 21.33 2.84 1.25
CA ALA A 151 21.86 3.48 2.46
C ALA A 151 23.03 2.70 3.10
N GLY A 152 23.35 1.50 2.59
CA GLY A 152 24.37 0.63 3.17
C GLY A 152 23.94 -0.04 4.48
N TRP A 153 22.64 -0.19 4.70
CA TRP A 153 22.08 -0.88 5.88
C TRP A 153 21.90 -2.38 5.59
N ASP A 154 21.77 -3.15 6.68
CA ASP A 154 21.39 -4.55 6.60
C ASP A 154 19.97 -4.69 6.02
N ILE A 155 19.78 -5.71 5.19
CA ILE A 155 18.52 -6.05 4.52
C ILE A 155 17.95 -7.40 4.98
N ASP A 156 18.70 -8.17 5.79
CA ASP A 156 18.34 -9.50 6.26
C ASP A 156 17.75 -9.49 7.70
N THR A 157 17.72 -8.34 8.36
CA THR A 157 17.19 -8.12 9.73
C THR A 157 16.02 -7.16 9.76
#